data_AF-A0A9N7V2Z6-F1
#
_entry.id   AF-A0A9N7V2Z6-F1
#
_cell.length_a   1.000
_cell.length_b   1.000
_cell.length_c   1.000
_cell.angle_alpha   90.00
_cell.angle_beta   90.00
_cell.angle_gamma   90.00
#
_symmetry.space_group_name_H-M   'P 1'
#
loop_
_entity.id
_entity.type
_entity.pdbx_description
1 polymer ?
#
loop_
_entity_poly.entity_id
_entity_poly.type
_entity_poly.pdbx_seq_one_letter_code
_entity_poly.pdbx_strand_id
1 'polypeptide(L)'
;MAVVIDISTHPPSECQREEFNCLDRRIQPTNSDALVLCGADYVTGSNLPSHSDVQLSCFTGQRIQGPVFLLEDGKSAISLNDALMWAKVNPFSPLGTGLRINPF
;
A
#
# COMPACT_ATOMS: atom_id res chain seq x y z
N MET A 1 -4.96 -10.42 -4.21
CA MET A 1 -5.61 -9.46 -3.31
C MET A 1 -6.75 -8.87 -4.10
N ALA A 2 -8.00 -9.21 -3.75
CA ALA A 2 -9.14 -8.56 -4.37
C ALA A 2 -8.98 -7.06 -4.11
N VAL A 3 -8.97 -6.26 -5.17
CA VAL A 3 -9.17 -4.83 -5.03
C VAL A 3 -10.55 -4.71 -4.42
N VAL A 4 -10.61 -4.55 -3.11
CA VAL A 4 -11.79 -3.97 -2.48
C VAL A 4 -11.78 -2.56 -3.00
N ILE A 5 -12.45 -2.36 -4.14
CA ILE A 5 -12.92 -1.05 -4.54
C ILE A 5 -13.70 -0.63 -3.30
N ASP A 6 -13.19 0.37 -2.58
CA ASP A 6 -13.95 1.00 -1.52
C ASP A 6 -15.20 1.56 -2.20
N ILE A 7 -16.27 0.76 -2.20
CA ILE A 7 -17.57 1.18 -2.67
C ILE A 7 -17.99 2.14 -1.57
N SER A 8 -17.64 3.42 -1.75
CA SER A 8 -18.13 4.50 -0.90
C SER A 8 -19.62 4.25 -0.70
N THR A 9 -20.00 3.87 0.52
CA THR A 9 -21.39 3.52 0.87
C THR A 9 -22.31 4.74 0.90
N HIS A 10 -21.74 5.92 0.64
CA HIS A 10 -22.47 7.16 0.48
C HIS A 10 -22.95 7.34 -0.96
N PRO A 11 -24.21 7.75 -1.15
CA PRO A 11 -24.69 8.09 -2.49
C PRO A 11 -23.80 9.20 -3.08
N PRO A 12 -23.53 9.16 -4.39
CA PRO A 12 -22.69 10.16 -5.04
C PRO A 12 -23.31 11.54 -4.88
N SER A 13 -22.47 12.54 -4.64
CA SER A 13 -22.90 13.94 -4.60
C SER A 13 -23.40 14.41 -5.97
N GLU A 14 -24.14 15.51 -6.02
CA GLU A 14 -24.62 16.07 -7.29
C GLU A 14 -23.46 16.40 -8.25
N CYS A 15 -22.38 17.01 -7.75
CA CYS A 15 -21.19 17.27 -8.55
C CYS A 15 -20.56 15.99 -9.12
N GLN A 16 -20.52 14.90 -8.35
CA GLN A 16 -20.00 13.62 -8.84
C GLN A 16 -20.88 13.03 -9.94
N ARG A 17 -22.21 13.20 -9.84
CA ARG A 17 -23.15 12.74 -10.87
C ARG A 17 -23.03 13.57 -12.16
N GLU A 18 -22.84 14.88 -12.04
CA GLU A 18 -22.64 15.76 -13.20
C GLU A 18 -21.34 15.44 -13.94
N GLU A 19 -20.24 15.27 -13.21
CA GLU A 19 -18.95 14.86 -13.77
C GLU A 19 -19.04 13.49 -14.46
N PHE A 20 -19.70 12.51 -13.82
CA PHE A 20 -19.93 11.20 -14.42
C PHE A 20 -20.73 11.31 -15.73
N ASN A 21 -21.81 12.10 -15.75
CA ASN A 21 -22.62 12.31 -16.94
C ASN A 21 -21.82 13.00 -18.08
N CYS A 22 -20.89 13.90 -17.73
CA CYS A 22 -20.01 14.53 -18.70
C CYS A 22 -19.05 13.51 -19.34
N LEU A 23 -18.45 12.66 -18.49
CA LEU A 23 -17.57 11.57 -18.93
C LEU A 23 -18.31 10.55 -19.80
N ASP A 24 -19.50 10.11 -19.38
CA ASP A 24 -20.31 9.13 -20.10
C ASP A 24 -20.67 9.61 -21.51
N ARG A 25 -21.07 10.88 -21.65
CA ARG A 25 -21.31 11.51 -22.95
C ARG A 25 -20.08 11.59 -23.83
N ARG A 26 -18.88 11.70 -23.24
CA ARG A 26 -17.61 11.77 -23.97
C ARG A 26 -17.11 10.39 -24.39
N ILE A 27 -17.40 9.36 -23.60
CA ILE A 27 -16.90 7.99 -23.78
C ILE A 27 -17.73 7.20 -24.80
N GLN A 28 -18.82 7.78 -25.34
CA GLN A 28 -19.74 7.16 -26.33
C GLN A 28 -19.11 5.96 -27.06
N PRO A 29 -19.65 4.74 -26.89
CA PRO A 29 -19.01 3.55 -27.40
C PRO A 29 -18.82 3.67 -28.90
N THR A 30 -17.56 3.69 -29.33
CA THR A 30 -17.21 3.63 -30.74
C THR A 30 -17.55 2.23 -31.23
N ASN A 31 -18.70 2.11 -31.90
CA ASN A 31 -19.28 0.91 -32.49
C ASN A 31 -19.77 -0.13 -31.47
N SER A 32 -21.07 -0.38 -31.48
CA SER A 32 -21.75 -1.44 -30.74
C SER A 32 -21.32 -2.88 -31.12
N ASP A 33 -20.50 -3.03 -32.16
CA ASP A 33 -19.92 -4.31 -32.61
C ASP A 33 -18.46 -4.50 -32.16
N ALA A 34 -17.89 -3.54 -31.42
CA ALA A 34 -16.59 -3.73 -30.78
C ALA A 34 -16.76 -4.75 -29.66
N LEU A 35 -16.33 -5.99 -29.92
CA LEU A 35 -16.26 -7.08 -28.95
C LEU A 35 -15.73 -6.54 -27.62
N VAL A 36 -16.62 -6.41 -26.63
CA VAL A 36 -16.23 -6.10 -25.26
C VAL A 36 -15.34 -7.26 -24.83
N LEU A 37 -14.03 -7.03 -24.81
CA LEU A 37 -13.06 -7.97 -24.29
C LEU A 37 -13.32 -8.10 -22.79
N CYS A 38 -14.04 -9.17 -22.42
CA CYS A 38 -14.30 -9.48 -21.03
C CYS A 38 -13.06 -10.19 -20.47
N GLY A 39 -12.32 -9.51 -19.60
CA GLY A 39 -11.11 -10.03 -18.97
C GLY A 39 -10.52 -9.03 -18.00
N ALA A 40 -9.55 -9.45 -17.20
CA ALA A 40 -8.79 -8.53 -16.38
C ALA A 40 -7.85 -7.71 -17.29
N ASP A 41 -7.97 -6.39 -17.25
CA ASP A 41 -7.06 -5.48 -17.94
C ASP A 41 -5.73 -5.44 -17.18
N TYR A 42 -4.68 -6.02 -17.76
CA TYR A 42 -3.32 -5.94 -17.22
C TYR A 42 -2.55 -4.84 -17.93
N VAL A 43 -2.26 -3.76 -17.22
CA VAL A 43 -1.35 -2.71 -17.69
C VAL A 43 0.10 -3.12 -17.45
N THR A 44 1.03 -2.61 -18.25
CA THR A 44 2.47 -2.81 -18.01
C THR A 44 2.81 -2.38 -16.59
N GLY A 45 3.28 -3.32 -15.75
CA GLY A 45 3.58 -3.06 -14.35
C GLY A 45 2.57 -3.61 -13.33
N SER A 46 1.47 -4.22 -13.75
CA SER A 46 0.45 -4.82 -12.86
C SER A 46 0.99 -5.91 -11.91
N ASN A 47 2.08 -6.57 -12.32
CA ASN A 47 2.77 -7.61 -11.55
C ASN A 47 3.97 -7.08 -10.76
N LEU A 48 4.24 -5.77 -10.83
CA LEU A 48 5.21 -5.16 -9.94
C LEU A 48 4.62 -5.11 -8.54
N PRO A 49 5.42 -5.26 -7.48
CA PRO A 49 4.94 -5.11 -6.11
C PRO A 49 4.20 -3.78 -5.96
N SER A 50 2.87 -3.84 -5.76
CA SER A 50 2.05 -2.64 -5.58
C SER A 50 2.14 -2.15 -4.14
N HIS A 51 2.28 -0.85 -4.00
CA HIS A 51 2.92 -0.14 -2.90
C HIS A 51 2.03 0.07 -1.64
N SER A 52 1.15 -0.86 -1.22
CA SER A 52 0.27 -0.63 -0.05
C SER A 52 0.96 -0.83 1.30
N ASP A 53 1.97 -1.71 1.38
CA ASP A 53 2.56 -2.12 2.66
C ASP A 53 3.85 -1.35 2.96
N VAL A 54 3.78 -0.02 2.79
CA VAL A 54 4.93 0.85 3.08
C VAL A 54 5.05 1.03 4.57
N GLN A 55 6.05 0.37 5.15
CA GLN A 55 6.39 0.55 6.55
C GLN A 55 7.33 1.75 6.70
N LEU A 56 6.99 2.64 7.62
CA LEU A 56 7.86 3.74 8.02
C LEU A 56 8.79 3.25 9.11
N SER A 57 10.06 3.64 9.04
CA SER A 57 11.03 3.36 10.10
C SER A 57 10.68 4.17 11.34
N CYS A 58 10.56 3.54 12.51
CA CYS A 58 10.34 4.26 13.76
C CYS A 58 11.57 5.07 14.22
N PHE A 59 12.74 4.89 13.58
CA PHE A 59 13.93 5.70 13.85
C PHE A 59 13.91 7.02 13.09
N THR A 60 13.48 7.02 11.82
CA THR A 60 13.62 8.16 10.91
C THR A 60 12.29 8.74 10.44
N GLY A 61 11.19 8.03 10.63
CA GLY A 61 9.89 8.35 10.05
C GLY A 61 9.83 8.21 8.52
N GLN A 62 10.92 7.78 7.89
CA GLN A 62 11.01 7.61 6.43
C GLN A 62 10.59 6.21 6.02
N ARG A 63 10.22 6.07 4.74
CA ARG A 63 9.91 4.77 4.13
C ARG A 63 11.12 3.86 4.21
N ILE A 64 10.92 2.64 4.71
CA ILE A 64 11.98 1.63 4.73
C ILE A 64 12.21 1.15 3.29
N GLN A 65 13.47 1.25 2.85
CA GLN A 65 13.92 0.66 1.59
C GLN A 65 14.61 -0.67 1.88
N GLY A 66 14.13 -1.74 1.26
CA GLY A 66 14.68 -3.09 1.46
C GLY A 66 13.95 -3.90 2.56
N PRO A 67 14.62 -4.90 3.16
CA PRO A 67 14.01 -5.78 4.15
C PRO A 67 13.58 -5.03 5.41
N VAL A 68 12.39 -5.37 5.90
CA VAL A 68 11.79 -4.78 7.10
C VAL A 68 11.92 -5.73 8.28
N PHE A 69 12.23 -5.19 9.45
CA PHE A 69 12.19 -5.88 10.74
C PHE A 69 11.04 -5.31 11.57
N LEU A 70 10.04 -6.15 11.86
CA LEU A 70 8.89 -5.78 12.70
C LEU A 70 9.26 -5.88 14.18
N LEU A 71 8.86 -4.89 14.97
CA LEU A 71 9.05 -4.90 16.42
C LEU A 71 7.89 -5.63 17.12
N GLU A 72 8.06 -5.89 18.42
CA GLU A 72 7.17 -6.71 19.24
C GLU A 72 5.72 -6.19 19.34
N ASP A 73 5.50 -4.91 19.07
CA ASP A 73 4.18 -4.28 19.12
C ASP A 73 3.33 -4.57 17.87
N GLY A 74 3.92 -5.19 16.85
CA GLY A 74 3.28 -5.51 15.58
C GLY A 74 2.95 -4.28 14.72
N LYS A 75 3.42 -3.09 15.11
CA LYS A 75 3.07 -1.81 14.48
C LYS A 75 4.30 -1.02 14.07
N SER A 76 5.30 -1.00 14.95
CA SER A 76 6.56 -0.31 14.72
C SER A 76 7.50 -1.22 13.94
N ALA A 77 8.23 -0.62 13.01
CA ALA A 77 9.18 -1.33 12.18
C ALA A 77 10.41 -0.48 11.94
N ILE A 78 11.51 -1.15 11.65
CA ILE A 78 12.78 -0.53 11.24
C ILE A 78 13.37 -1.31 10.07
N SER A 79 14.33 -0.73 9.35
CA SER A 79 15.05 -1.51 8.35
C SER A 79 15.81 -2.65 9.04
N LEU A 80 15.97 -3.78 8.35
CA LEU A 80 16.77 -4.89 8.89
C LEU A 80 18.21 -4.44 9.22
N ASN A 81 18.78 -3.55 8.40
CA ASN A 81 20.10 -2.98 8.65
C ASN A 81 20.14 -2.19 9.97
N ASP A 82 19.14 -1.35 10.23
CA ASP A 82 19.04 -0.62 11.49
C ASP A 82 18.85 -1.55 12.68
N ALA A 83 18.07 -2.63 12.52
CA ALA A 83 17.90 -3.64 13.56
C ALA A 83 19.23 -4.32 13.91
N LEU A 84 20.01 -4.74 12.91
CA LEU A 84 21.33 -5.33 13.08
C LEU A 84 22.31 -4.36 13.77
N MET A 85 22.33 -3.09 13.33
CA MET A 85 23.18 -2.06 13.94
C MET A 85 22.78 -1.78 15.39
N TRP A 86 21.48 -1.71 15.67
CA TRP A 86 20.95 -1.48 17.02
C TRP A 86 21.30 -2.62 17.95
N ALA A 87 21.01 -3.87 17.56
CA ALA A 87 21.28 -5.06 18.38
C ALA A 87 22.76 -5.23 18.72
N LYS A 88 23.66 -4.69 17.88
CA LYS A 88 25.10 -4.70 18.11
C LYS A 88 25.53 -3.83 19.30
N VAL A 89 24.80 -2.75 19.59
CA VAL A 89 25.15 -1.78 20.64
C VAL A 89 24.15 -1.78 21.81
N ASN A 90 22.94 -2.29 21.60
CA ASN A 90 21.89 -2.35 22.60
C ASN A 90 21.07 -3.64 22.45
N PRO A 91 21.10 -4.56 23.44
CA PRO A 91 20.37 -5.82 23.36
C PRO A 91 18.85 -5.66 23.58
N PHE A 92 18.36 -4.48 23.93
CA PHE A 92 16.95 -4.22 24.23
C PHE A 92 16.23 -3.55 23.05
N SER A 93 14.91 -3.77 22.98
CA SER A 93 14.03 -3.16 22.00
C SER A 93 14.11 -1.63 22.04
N PRO A 94 14.14 -0.95 20.88
CA PRO A 94 14.09 0.50 20.82
C PRO A 94 12.76 1.11 21.31
N LEU A 95 11.73 0.30 21.52
CA LEU A 95 10.45 0.75 22.05
C LEU A 95 10.46 0.99 23.58
N GLY A 96 11.56 0.64 24.26
CA GLY A 96 11.68 0.82 25.71
C GLY A 96 10.82 -0.16 26.53
N THR A 97 10.35 -1.25 25.92
CA THR A 97 9.54 -2.30 26.57
C THR A 97 10.34 -3.19 27.53
N GLY A 98 11.68 -3.15 27.45
CA GLY A 98 12.58 -4.04 28.19
C GLY A 98 12.73 -5.43 27.58
N LEU A 99 12.02 -5.73 26.48
CA LEU A 99 12.23 -6.96 25.72
C LEU A 99 13.55 -6.91 24.94
N ARG A 100 14.12 -8.09 24.67
CA ARG A 100 15.34 -8.19 23.86
C ARG A 100 15.00 -8.20 22.38
N ILE A 101 15.79 -7.49 21.59
CA ILE A 101 15.71 -7.51 20.13
C ILE A 101 16.68 -8.56 19.57
N ASN A 102 16.23 -9.39 18.64
CA ASN A 102 17.06 -10.40 17.97
C ASN A 102 16.81 -10.40 16.45
N PRO A 103 17.68 -9.74 15.66
CA PRO A 103 17.59 -9.69 14.20
C PRO A 103 18.49 -10.70 13.46
N PHE A 104 19.05 -11.70 14.17
CA PHE A 104 19.95 -12.72 13.61
C PHE A 104 19.24 -14.03 13.27
#